data_AF-A0A7C7SPE3-F1
#
_entry.id   AF-A0A7C7SPE3-F1
#
_cell.length_a   1.000
_cell.length_b   1.000
_cell.length_c   1.000
_cell.angle_alpha   90.00
_cell.angle_beta   90.00
_cell.angle_gamma   90.00
#
_symmetry.space_group_name_H-M   'P 1'
#
loop_
_entity.id
_entity.type
_entity.pdbx_description
1 polymer ?
#
loop_
_entity_poly.entity_id
_entity_poly.type
_entity_poly.pdbx_seq_one_letter_code
_entity_poly.pdbx_strand_id
1 'polypeptide(L)'
;MQYRDDYTPTGKIKRELRAEYALMAMTPIYLALSLLTKSVAFSLFLISNESPGTPLTQDEKQLITSIFNDEVNVNRVFIHRSDPLATERGSAGFVHITDIRPNRHVYMAPSMESSDYGQLAAEFENYHKFQVFVHEMTHIWQGPIKATWKELTCVPSGHNNNYTFGDPEIDVKHAPYTYTLEENKKFSEFCIEQQANIVASYALIFLRPDIFSFYPNEQLASGMSNEVFLSRLKTVVEDRFPQARISRLNTERSEKAPAP
;
A
#
# COMPACT_ATOMS: atom_id res chain seq x y z
N MET A 1 -28.52 46.09 74.54
CA MET A 1 -27.24 45.46 74.16
C MET A 1 -27.59 44.22 73.35
N GLN A 2 -27.57 44.34 72.03
CA GLN A 2 -27.99 43.29 71.09
C GLN A 2 -26.84 43.15 70.09
N TYR A 3 -26.09 42.06 70.18
CA TYR A 3 -25.00 41.77 69.25
C TYR A 3 -25.60 41.09 68.03
N ARG A 4 -25.48 41.72 66.86
CA ARG A 4 -25.70 41.09 65.56
C ARG A 4 -24.44 40.28 65.22
N ASP A 5 -24.58 38.96 65.24
CA ASP A 5 -23.77 38.09 64.39
C ASP A 5 -24.33 38.21 62.98
N ASP A 6 -23.48 38.58 62.02
CA ASP A 6 -23.54 38.08 60.65
C ASP A 6 -22.40 38.71 59.83
N TYR A 7 -21.54 37.83 59.30
CA TYR A 7 -20.65 37.92 58.12
C TYR A 7 -19.25 37.36 58.39
N THR A 8 -19.13 36.04 58.47
CA THR A 8 -17.85 35.37 58.21
C THR A 8 -17.68 35.15 56.69
N PRO A 9 -16.61 35.66 56.04
CA PRO A 9 -16.39 35.61 54.59
C PRO A 9 -16.09 34.22 53.97
N THR A 10 -16.33 33.13 54.69
CA THR A 10 -15.83 31.79 54.32
C THR A 10 -16.76 31.01 53.38
N GLY A 11 -18.02 31.44 53.23
CA GLY A 11 -18.99 30.76 52.36
C GLY A 11 -18.86 31.09 50.87
N LYS A 12 -18.42 32.32 50.52
CA LYS A 12 -18.33 32.78 49.12
C LYS A 12 -17.10 32.19 48.42
N ILE A 13 -15.96 32.17 49.09
CA ILE A 13 -14.69 31.61 48.59
C ILE A 13 -14.81 30.10 48.32
N LYS A 14 -15.55 29.35 49.15
CA LYS A 14 -15.77 27.91 48.93
C LYS A 14 -16.68 27.58 47.74
N ARG A 15 -17.58 28.49 47.33
CA ARG A 15 -18.43 28.29 46.14
C ARG A 15 -17.69 28.63 44.84
N GLU A 16 -16.86 29.66 44.84
CA GLU A 16 -16.07 30.07 43.67
C GLU A 16 -14.97 29.04 43.35
N LEU A 17 -14.26 28.53 44.36
CA LEU A 17 -13.26 27.45 44.16
C LEU A 17 -13.90 26.17 43.58
N ARG A 18 -15.11 25.76 44.02
CA ARG A 18 -15.77 24.55 43.49
C ARG A 18 -16.18 24.70 42.01
N ALA A 19 -16.47 25.92 41.55
CA ALA A 19 -16.79 26.17 40.14
C ALA A 19 -15.55 26.09 39.25
N GLU A 20 -14.40 26.59 39.71
CA GLU A 20 -13.14 26.51 38.96
C GLU A 20 -12.59 25.08 38.86
N TYR A 21 -12.67 24.28 39.93
CA TYR A 21 -12.28 22.86 39.89
C TYR A 21 -13.20 22.01 38.99
N ALA A 22 -14.49 22.34 38.92
CA ALA A 22 -15.42 21.67 38.00
C ALA A 22 -15.13 22.03 36.53
N LEU A 23 -14.75 23.28 36.25
CA LEU A 23 -14.39 23.72 34.90
C LEU A 23 -13.06 23.11 34.44
N MET A 24 -12.05 23.01 35.31
CA MET A 24 -10.76 22.38 34.97
C MET A 24 -10.84 20.85 34.80
N ALA A 25 -11.76 20.16 35.48
CA ALA A 25 -11.96 18.72 35.33
C ALA A 25 -12.75 18.36 34.05
N MET A 26 -13.53 19.29 33.50
CA MET A 26 -14.34 19.07 32.29
C MET A 26 -13.53 19.22 31.01
N THR A 27 -12.51 20.07 30.98
CA THR A 27 -11.66 20.32 29.79
C THR A 27 -10.99 19.07 29.21
N PRO A 28 -10.33 18.19 29.99
CA PRO A 28 -9.71 16.98 29.43
C PRO A 28 -10.76 15.96 28.94
N ILE A 29 -11.95 15.91 29.56
CA ILE A 29 -13.05 15.04 29.12
C ILE A 29 -13.63 15.54 27.80
N TYR A 30 -13.84 16.85 27.64
CA TYR A 30 -14.28 17.44 26.37
C TYR A 30 -13.24 17.29 25.27
N LEU A 31 -11.95 17.43 25.57
CA LEU A 31 -10.89 17.17 24.60
C LEU A 31 -10.89 15.70 24.16
N ALA A 32 -10.96 14.76 25.12
CA ALA A 32 -11.00 13.33 24.84
C ALA A 32 -12.26 12.94 24.04
N LEU A 33 -13.44 13.46 24.39
CA LEU A 33 -14.66 13.24 23.62
C LEU A 33 -14.57 13.85 22.22
N SER A 34 -13.99 15.04 22.06
CA SER A 34 -13.85 15.69 20.75
C SER A 34 -12.87 14.96 19.82
N LEU A 35 -11.82 14.35 20.38
CA LEU A 35 -10.88 13.53 19.64
C LEU A 35 -11.51 12.18 19.26
N LEU A 36 -12.28 11.58 20.18
CA LEU A 36 -13.02 10.34 19.91
C LEU A 36 -14.09 10.54 18.83
N THR A 37 -14.88 11.63 18.90
CA THR A 37 -15.93 11.90 17.91
C THR A 37 -15.35 12.25 16.56
N LYS A 38 -14.22 12.97 16.49
CA LYS A 38 -13.52 13.21 15.20
C LYS A 38 -12.98 11.92 14.59
N SER A 39 -12.40 11.03 15.39
CA SER A 39 -11.86 9.76 14.88
C SER A 39 -12.98 8.82 14.41
N VAL A 40 -14.06 8.69 15.18
CA VAL A 40 -15.22 7.85 14.81
C VAL A 40 -16.00 8.45 13.64
N ALA A 41 -16.21 9.77 13.62
CA ALA A 41 -16.88 10.43 12.49
C ALA A 41 -16.04 10.39 11.21
N PHE A 42 -14.71 10.47 11.30
CA PHE A 42 -13.82 10.30 10.16
C PHE A 42 -13.85 8.86 9.63
N SER A 43 -13.77 7.85 10.51
CA SER A 43 -13.94 6.46 10.10
C SER A 43 -15.32 6.18 9.50
N LEU A 44 -16.41 6.73 10.07
CA LEU A 44 -17.75 6.58 9.52
C LEU A 44 -17.96 7.34 8.21
N PHE A 45 -17.36 8.52 8.06
CA PHE A 45 -17.37 9.31 6.82
C PHE A 45 -16.61 8.59 5.70
N LEU A 46 -15.46 8.00 6.00
CA LEU A 46 -14.74 7.12 5.06
C LEU A 46 -15.58 5.91 4.68
N ILE A 47 -16.28 5.30 5.64
CA ILE A 47 -17.16 4.15 5.36
C ILE A 47 -18.37 4.52 4.50
N SER A 48 -18.92 5.75 4.64
CA SER A 48 -20.16 6.15 3.95
C SER A 48 -19.95 6.84 2.59
N ASN A 49 -18.77 7.40 2.32
CA ASN A 49 -18.50 8.17 1.10
C ASN A 49 -17.41 7.59 0.19
N GLU A 50 -16.84 6.44 0.52
CA GLU A 50 -15.98 5.74 -0.44
C GLU A 50 -16.79 5.45 -1.72
N SER A 51 -16.32 5.98 -2.84
CA SER A 51 -16.75 5.54 -4.18
C SER A 51 -16.77 4.01 -4.20
N PRO A 52 -17.70 3.35 -4.91
CA PRO A 52 -17.69 1.88 -4.96
C PRO A 52 -16.41 1.30 -5.60
N GLY A 53 -15.54 2.16 -6.14
CA GLY A 53 -14.46 1.78 -7.03
C GLY A 53 -15.03 1.29 -8.36
N THR A 54 -14.14 0.85 -9.24
CA THR A 54 -14.49 0.27 -10.53
C THR A 54 -13.93 -1.14 -10.61
N PRO A 55 -14.63 -2.11 -11.22
CA PRO A 55 -14.04 -3.43 -11.46
C PRO A 55 -12.75 -3.31 -12.27
N LEU A 56 -11.88 -4.33 -12.14
CA LEU A 56 -10.74 -4.47 -13.04
C LEU A 56 -11.21 -4.60 -14.51
N THR A 57 -10.46 -4.03 -15.44
CA THR A 57 -10.66 -4.25 -16.88
C THR A 57 -10.34 -5.69 -17.26
N GLN A 58 -10.67 -6.08 -18.49
CA GLN A 58 -10.36 -7.43 -18.95
C GLN A 58 -8.84 -7.69 -19.01
N ASP A 59 -8.05 -6.70 -19.44
CA ASP A 59 -6.61 -6.83 -19.56
C ASP A 59 -5.92 -6.79 -18.19
N GLU A 60 -6.41 -5.99 -17.25
CA GLU A 60 -5.98 -6.05 -15.85
C GLU A 60 -6.26 -7.43 -15.24
N LYS A 61 -7.46 -7.99 -15.45
CA LYS A 61 -7.79 -9.34 -14.98
C LYS A 61 -6.87 -10.38 -15.60
N GLN A 62 -6.60 -10.28 -16.90
CA GLN A 62 -5.70 -11.20 -17.60
C GLN A 62 -4.28 -11.09 -17.06
N LEU A 63 -3.76 -9.87 -16.88
CA LEU A 63 -2.44 -9.61 -16.31
C LEU A 63 -2.30 -10.26 -14.93
N ILE A 64 -3.26 -10.04 -14.03
CA ILE A 64 -3.18 -10.59 -12.67
C ILE A 64 -3.35 -12.12 -12.67
N THR A 65 -4.27 -12.66 -13.47
CA THR A 65 -4.43 -14.12 -13.63
C THR A 65 -3.18 -14.76 -14.24
N SER A 66 -2.43 -14.02 -15.08
CA SER A 66 -1.19 -14.52 -15.68
C SER A 66 -0.07 -14.76 -14.65
N ILE A 67 -0.16 -14.14 -13.46
CA ILE A 67 0.79 -14.32 -12.36
C ILE A 67 0.20 -15.27 -11.33
N PHE A 68 -0.96 -14.91 -10.77
CA PHE A 68 -1.53 -15.56 -9.58
C PHE A 68 -2.53 -16.67 -9.88
N ASN A 69 -2.83 -16.95 -11.15
CA ASN A 69 -3.86 -17.90 -11.56
C ASN A 69 -5.20 -17.62 -10.83
N ASP A 70 -5.74 -18.63 -10.14
CA ASP A 70 -6.96 -18.59 -9.34
C ASP A 70 -6.73 -18.23 -7.87
N GLU A 71 -5.48 -17.97 -7.45
CA GLU A 71 -5.18 -17.53 -6.08
C GLU A 71 -5.73 -16.13 -5.76
N VAL A 72 -6.05 -15.34 -6.79
CA VAL A 72 -6.74 -14.05 -6.67
C VAL A 72 -8.10 -14.12 -7.37
N ASN A 73 -9.19 -13.89 -6.62
CA ASN A 73 -10.50 -13.70 -7.23
C ASN A 73 -10.62 -12.27 -7.79
N VAL A 74 -10.15 -12.08 -9.02
CA VAL A 74 -10.12 -10.79 -9.72
C VAL A 74 -11.50 -10.15 -9.92
N ASN A 75 -12.59 -10.92 -9.83
CA ASN A 75 -13.96 -10.40 -9.93
C ASN A 75 -14.44 -9.75 -8.62
N ARG A 76 -13.68 -9.87 -7.53
CA ARG A 76 -13.95 -9.23 -6.23
C ARG A 76 -12.99 -8.08 -5.95
N VAL A 77 -12.21 -7.66 -6.94
CA VAL A 77 -11.24 -6.57 -6.83
C VAL A 77 -11.82 -5.33 -7.51
N PHE A 78 -11.78 -4.23 -6.79
CA PHE A 78 -12.21 -2.92 -7.23
C PHE A 78 -11.06 -1.94 -7.10
N ILE A 79 -10.92 -1.03 -8.06
CA ILE A 79 -9.87 -0.02 -8.08
C ILE A 79 -10.48 1.38 -8.08
N HIS A 80 -9.87 2.25 -7.28
CA HIS A 80 -10.15 3.68 -7.24
C HIS A 80 -8.99 4.39 -7.92
N ARG A 81 -9.18 4.79 -9.18
CA ARG A 81 -8.10 5.15 -10.11
C ARG A 81 -7.52 6.56 -9.89
N SER A 82 -8.11 7.38 -9.04
CA SER A 82 -7.70 8.78 -8.80
C SER A 82 -8.14 9.21 -7.41
N ASP A 83 -7.76 8.44 -6.39
CA ASP A 83 -8.25 8.64 -5.03
C ASP A 83 -7.39 9.66 -4.27
N PRO A 84 -7.97 10.80 -3.83
CA PRO A 84 -7.22 11.80 -3.09
C PRO A 84 -6.70 11.27 -1.74
N LEU A 85 -7.31 10.25 -1.16
CA LEU A 85 -6.83 9.64 0.10
C LEU A 85 -5.47 8.97 -0.07
N ALA A 86 -5.14 8.46 -1.25
CA ALA A 86 -3.81 7.93 -1.52
C ALA A 86 -2.77 9.06 -1.44
N THR A 87 -3.04 10.19 -2.08
CA THR A 87 -2.19 11.41 -1.97
C THR A 87 -2.10 11.93 -0.54
N GLU A 88 -3.21 12.00 0.20
CA GLU A 88 -3.22 12.47 1.59
C GLU A 88 -2.39 11.57 2.52
N ARG A 89 -2.30 10.27 2.19
CA ARG A 89 -1.43 9.29 2.86
C ARG A 89 0.01 9.30 2.33
N GLY A 90 0.31 10.12 1.33
CA GLY A 90 1.57 10.12 0.59
C GLY A 90 1.80 8.88 -0.27
N SER A 91 0.83 7.99 -0.38
CA SER A 91 1.02 6.71 -1.04
C SER A 91 0.75 6.82 -2.55
N ALA A 92 1.60 6.23 -3.39
CA ALA A 92 1.36 6.07 -4.83
C ALA A 92 0.14 5.17 -5.10
N GLY A 93 -0.03 4.14 -4.28
CA GLY A 93 -1.21 3.31 -4.20
C GLY A 93 -1.20 2.49 -2.91
N PHE A 94 -2.38 2.12 -2.43
CA PHE A 94 -2.50 1.23 -1.27
C PHE A 94 -3.70 0.31 -1.40
N VAL A 95 -3.63 -0.84 -0.75
CA VAL A 95 -4.73 -1.79 -0.62
C VAL A 95 -5.47 -1.63 0.69
N HIS A 96 -6.80 -1.68 0.62
CA HIS A 96 -7.67 -1.85 1.77
C HIS A 96 -8.36 -3.22 1.68
N ILE A 97 -7.98 -4.12 2.58
CA ILE A 97 -8.65 -5.41 2.79
C ILE A 97 -9.17 -5.41 4.23
N THR A 98 -10.47 -5.65 4.39
CA THR A 98 -11.08 -5.83 5.71
C THR A 98 -11.73 -7.21 5.79
N ASP A 99 -11.70 -7.84 6.96
CA ASP A 99 -12.41 -9.10 7.21
C ASP A 99 -13.94 -8.96 7.03
N ILE A 100 -14.46 -7.72 7.03
CA ILE A 100 -15.89 -7.40 7.03
C ILE A 100 -16.45 -7.23 5.60
N ARG A 101 -15.62 -6.80 4.64
CA ARG A 101 -16.05 -6.60 3.25
C ARG A 101 -15.60 -7.78 2.37
N PRO A 102 -16.51 -8.41 1.62
CA PRO A 102 -16.12 -9.44 0.67
C PRO A 102 -15.29 -8.88 -0.50
N ASN A 103 -15.41 -7.58 -0.79
CA ASN A 103 -14.68 -6.94 -1.87
C ASN A 103 -13.33 -6.41 -1.38
N ARG A 104 -12.35 -6.43 -2.27
CA ARG A 104 -11.00 -5.96 -2.02
C ARG A 104 -10.76 -4.72 -2.85
N HIS A 105 -10.22 -3.68 -2.24
CA HIS A 105 -10.11 -2.37 -2.88
C HIS A 105 -8.65 -1.96 -3.00
N VAL A 106 -8.27 -1.51 -4.19
CA VAL A 106 -6.99 -0.86 -4.49
C VAL A 106 -7.27 0.63 -4.69
N TYR A 107 -6.49 1.49 -4.07
CA TYR A 107 -6.61 2.94 -4.16
C TYR A 107 -5.33 3.46 -4.80
N MET A 108 -5.47 4.16 -5.93
CA MET A 108 -4.36 4.73 -6.66
C MET A 108 -4.37 6.25 -6.50
N ALA A 109 -3.21 6.84 -6.26
CA ALA A 109 -3.10 8.30 -6.27
C ALA A 109 -3.45 8.86 -7.66
N PRO A 110 -3.91 10.12 -7.76
CA PRO A 110 -4.18 10.77 -9.05
C PRO A 110 -2.96 10.78 -9.98
N SER A 111 -1.73 10.86 -9.45
CA SER A 111 -0.50 10.75 -10.24
C SER A 111 -0.29 9.36 -10.86
N MET A 112 -0.91 8.33 -10.27
CA MET A 112 -0.83 6.94 -10.73
C MET A 112 -2.05 6.51 -11.54
N GLU A 113 -2.93 7.45 -11.91
CA GLU A 113 -4.16 7.15 -12.64
C GLU A 113 -3.88 6.48 -14.00
N SER A 114 -4.63 5.42 -14.28
CA SER A 114 -4.76 4.80 -15.59
C SER A 114 -6.19 4.26 -15.79
N SER A 115 -6.72 4.38 -17.00
CA SER A 115 -7.97 3.73 -17.38
C SER A 115 -7.83 2.20 -17.47
N ASP A 116 -6.62 1.71 -17.79
CA ASP A 116 -6.29 0.29 -17.89
C ASP A 116 -4.78 0.08 -17.64
N TYR A 117 -4.42 -0.59 -16.53
CA TYR A 117 -3.01 -0.87 -16.23
C TYR A 117 -2.42 -2.00 -17.08
N GLY A 118 -3.26 -2.85 -17.68
CA GLY A 118 -2.84 -3.92 -18.60
C GLY A 118 -2.44 -3.41 -19.98
N GLN A 119 -2.97 -2.26 -20.41
CA GLN A 119 -2.72 -1.67 -21.73
C GLN A 119 -1.82 -0.42 -21.73
N LEU A 120 -1.10 -0.13 -20.64
CA LEU A 120 -0.23 1.04 -20.56
C LEU A 120 0.76 1.10 -21.73
N ALA A 121 0.98 2.28 -22.31
CA ALA A 121 1.97 2.47 -23.37
C ALA A 121 3.40 2.33 -22.83
N ALA A 122 4.34 1.93 -23.68
CA ALA A 122 5.76 1.88 -23.38
C ALA A 122 6.36 3.30 -23.28
N GLU A 123 6.13 3.94 -22.15
CA GLU A 123 6.57 5.30 -21.84
C GLU A 123 7.17 5.36 -20.43
N PHE A 124 8.08 6.32 -20.22
CA PHE A 124 8.77 6.48 -18.95
C PHE A 124 7.82 6.71 -17.76
N GLU A 125 6.72 7.42 -17.95
CA GLU A 125 5.77 7.67 -16.84
C GLU A 125 4.94 6.42 -16.49
N ASN A 126 4.86 5.45 -17.41
CA ASN A 126 3.98 4.29 -17.28
C ASN A 126 4.64 3.09 -16.58
N TYR A 127 5.97 2.99 -16.55
CA TYR A 127 6.63 1.88 -15.83
C TYR A 127 6.29 1.89 -14.35
N HIS A 128 6.28 3.07 -13.75
CA HIS A 128 6.02 3.19 -12.32
C HIS A 128 4.54 2.91 -12.00
N LYS A 129 3.61 3.39 -12.83
CA LYS A 129 2.17 3.05 -12.73
C LYS A 129 1.93 1.55 -12.81
N PHE A 130 2.56 0.88 -13.77
CA PHE A 130 2.48 -0.57 -13.93
C PHE A 130 3.04 -1.31 -12.71
N GLN A 131 4.23 -0.89 -12.25
CA GLN A 131 4.89 -1.49 -11.08
C GLN A 131 4.02 -1.37 -9.83
N VAL A 132 3.51 -0.17 -9.53
CA VAL A 132 2.62 0.07 -8.38
C VAL A 132 1.35 -0.77 -8.50
N PHE A 133 0.72 -0.84 -9.67
CA PHE A 133 -0.47 -1.68 -9.84
C PHE A 133 -0.20 -3.16 -9.51
N VAL A 134 0.87 -3.75 -10.05
CA VAL A 134 1.21 -5.16 -9.75
C VAL A 134 1.62 -5.35 -8.29
N HIS A 135 2.30 -4.37 -7.71
CA HIS A 135 2.67 -4.35 -6.29
C HIS A 135 1.42 -4.42 -5.41
N GLU A 136 0.46 -3.50 -5.60
CA GLU A 136 -0.80 -3.50 -4.86
C GLU A 136 -1.60 -4.80 -5.08
N MET A 137 -1.62 -5.33 -6.30
CA MET A 137 -2.28 -6.61 -6.57
C MET A 137 -1.60 -7.80 -5.86
N THR A 138 -0.33 -7.69 -5.50
CA THR A 138 0.32 -8.68 -4.64
C THR A 138 -0.20 -8.60 -3.20
N HIS A 139 -0.50 -7.41 -2.68
CA HIS A 139 -1.19 -7.27 -1.39
C HIS A 139 -2.61 -7.83 -1.42
N ILE A 140 -3.31 -7.70 -2.56
CA ILE A 140 -4.59 -8.39 -2.78
C ILE A 140 -4.43 -9.91 -2.65
N TRP A 141 -3.39 -10.50 -3.23
CA TRP A 141 -3.09 -11.92 -3.06
C TRP A 141 -2.75 -12.29 -1.59
N GLN A 142 -1.93 -11.48 -0.91
CA GLN A 142 -1.51 -11.72 0.49
C GLN A 142 -2.68 -11.75 1.48
N GLY A 143 -3.81 -11.10 1.18
CA GLY A 143 -5.00 -11.19 2.03
C GLY A 143 -5.05 -10.19 3.18
N PRO A 144 -5.95 -10.40 4.15
CA PRO A 144 -5.94 -9.63 5.39
C PRO A 144 -4.61 -9.86 6.12
N ILE A 145 -3.74 -8.86 6.07
CA ILE A 145 -2.42 -8.92 6.69
C ILE A 145 -2.57 -8.62 8.19
N LYS A 146 -2.39 -9.63 9.03
CA LYS A 146 -2.24 -9.48 10.49
C LYS A 146 -0.76 -9.48 10.86
N ALA A 147 -0.01 -8.54 10.28
CA ALA A 147 1.43 -8.43 10.45
C ALA A 147 1.81 -7.20 11.29
N THR A 148 2.87 -7.33 12.06
CA THR A 148 3.57 -6.23 12.71
C THR A 148 4.32 -5.39 11.67
N TRP A 149 4.67 -4.16 12.03
CA TRP A 149 5.48 -3.28 11.16
C TRP A 149 6.79 -3.94 10.69
N LYS A 150 7.42 -4.73 11.57
CA LYS A 150 8.64 -5.48 11.25
C LYS A 150 8.40 -6.55 10.17
N GLU A 151 7.27 -7.24 10.24
CA GLU A 151 6.88 -8.27 9.25
C GLU A 151 6.45 -7.65 7.92
N LEU A 152 5.86 -6.44 7.95
CA LEU A 152 5.55 -5.67 6.76
C LEU A 152 6.83 -5.24 6.03
N THR A 153 7.74 -4.59 6.75
CA THR A 153 8.81 -3.78 6.15
C THR A 153 10.21 -4.39 6.23
N CYS A 154 10.41 -5.50 6.97
CA CYS A 154 11.74 -5.99 7.37
C CYS A 154 12.57 -5.00 8.21
N VAL A 155 12.05 -3.79 8.53
CA VAL A 155 12.79 -2.76 9.26
C VAL A 155 12.43 -2.83 10.76
N PRO A 156 13.42 -2.82 11.67
CA PRO A 156 13.17 -2.67 13.10
C PRO A 156 12.35 -1.40 13.38
N SER A 157 11.33 -1.51 14.23
CA SER A 157 10.53 -0.36 14.69
C SER A 157 11.44 0.72 15.28
N GLY A 158 11.39 1.95 14.76
CA GLY A 158 12.15 3.10 15.29
C GLY A 158 13.30 3.62 14.42
N HIS A 159 13.53 3.08 13.23
CA HIS A 159 14.35 3.78 12.23
C HIS A 159 13.60 4.98 11.66
N ASN A 160 14.23 6.16 11.62
CA ASN A 160 13.71 7.37 10.98
C ASN A 160 13.54 7.11 9.48
N ASN A 161 12.35 6.66 9.16
CA ASN A 161 11.85 6.43 7.84
C ASN A 161 11.42 7.79 7.25
N ASN A 162 12.40 8.55 6.77
CA ASN A 162 12.17 9.69 5.87
C ASN A 162 11.61 9.16 4.54
N TYR A 163 10.37 8.66 4.57
CA TYR A 163 9.58 8.36 3.38
C TYR A 163 9.25 9.69 2.71
N THR A 164 9.66 9.83 1.46
CA THR A 164 9.17 10.88 0.57
C THR A 164 8.38 10.21 -0.54
N PHE A 165 7.29 9.58 -0.11
CA PHE A 165 6.02 9.47 -0.79
C PHE A 165 5.92 10.15 -2.16
N GLY A 166 6.08 9.38 -3.23
CA GLY A 166 5.77 9.79 -4.61
C GLY A 166 6.96 10.28 -5.43
N ASP A 167 8.18 10.20 -4.92
CA ASP A 167 9.39 10.33 -5.75
C ASP A 167 9.90 8.93 -6.14
N PRO A 168 9.80 8.54 -7.42
CA PRO A 168 10.25 7.23 -7.90
C PRO A 168 11.73 6.97 -7.65
N GLU A 169 12.56 8.02 -7.49
CA GLU A 169 13.98 7.88 -7.20
C GLU A 169 14.26 7.64 -5.71
N ILE A 170 13.36 8.09 -4.83
CA ILE A 170 13.52 7.99 -3.38
C ILE A 170 12.78 6.77 -2.83
N ASP A 171 11.55 6.49 -3.28
CA ASP A 171 10.72 5.35 -2.83
C ASP A 171 11.42 4.00 -3.05
N VAL A 172 12.15 3.86 -4.15
CA VAL A 172 12.92 2.64 -4.49
C VAL A 172 14.21 2.50 -3.69
N LYS A 173 14.68 3.56 -3.03
CA LYS A 173 15.87 3.54 -2.17
C LYS A 173 15.52 3.26 -0.70
N HIS A 174 14.23 3.15 -0.34
CA HIS A 174 13.85 2.81 1.02
C HIS A 174 13.99 1.31 1.31
N ALA A 175 14.32 1.02 2.56
CA ALA A 175 14.58 -0.31 3.06
C ALA A 175 13.45 -1.37 2.89
N PRO A 176 12.13 -1.07 2.87
CA PRO A 176 11.14 -2.13 2.72
C PRO A 176 10.98 -2.64 1.29
N TYR A 177 11.34 -1.83 0.28
CA TYR A 177 11.14 -2.15 -1.13
C TYR A 177 12.42 -2.72 -1.76
N THR A 178 13.57 -2.40 -1.19
CA THR A 178 14.84 -2.99 -1.60
C THR A 178 14.93 -4.43 -1.13
N TYR A 179 15.35 -5.32 -2.04
CA TYR A 179 15.54 -6.74 -1.74
C TYR A 179 16.83 -7.24 -2.38
N THR A 180 17.45 -8.24 -1.75
CA THR A 180 18.57 -8.99 -2.34
C THR A 180 18.12 -10.42 -2.56
N LEU A 181 18.21 -10.88 -3.81
CA LEU A 181 17.89 -12.25 -4.18
C LEU A 181 19.07 -13.15 -3.78
N GLU A 182 18.98 -13.79 -2.63
CA GLU A 182 19.98 -14.74 -2.15
C GLU A 182 19.78 -16.12 -2.80
N GLU A 183 20.85 -16.91 -2.87
CA GLU A 183 20.74 -18.28 -3.35
C GLU A 183 19.90 -19.11 -2.38
N ASN A 184 18.93 -19.87 -2.89
CA ASN A 184 18.00 -20.72 -2.12
C ASN A 184 17.00 -20.00 -1.21
N LYS A 185 17.01 -18.67 -1.14
CA LYS A 185 16.01 -17.92 -0.38
C LYS A 185 14.67 -17.97 -1.10
N LYS A 186 13.65 -18.47 -0.40
CA LYS A 186 12.29 -18.64 -0.93
C LYS A 186 11.51 -17.34 -0.88
N PHE A 187 10.49 -17.25 -1.72
CA PHE A 187 9.58 -16.09 -1.75
C PHE A 187 8.98 -15.75 -0.37
N SER A 188 8.60 -16.75 0.42
CA SER A 188 8.03 -16.55 1.76
C SER A 188 9.01 -16.06 2.82
N GLU A 189 10.32 -16.00 2.51
CA GLU A 189 11.36 -15.50 3.43
C GLU A 189 11.64 -14.00 3.26
N PHE A 190 11.01 -13.36 2.28
CA PHE A 190 10.97 -11.91 2.13
C PHE A 190 9.81 -11.33 2.96
N CYS A 191 9.94 -10.10 3.46
CA CYS A 191 8.78 -9.42 4.05
C CYS A 191 7.75 -9.05 2.99
N ILE A 192 6.57 -8.65 3.46
CA ILE A 192 5.37 -8.42 2.65
C ILE A 192 5.61 -7.40 1.53
N GLU A 193 6.26 -6.28 1.85
CA GLU A 193 6.59 -5.23 0.86
C GLU A 193 7.62 -5.70 -0.17
N GLN A 194 8.64 -6.45 0.28
CA GLN A 194 9.64 -7.04 -0.63
C GLN A 194 9.01 -8.07 -1.56
N GLN A 195 8.11 -8.91 -1.06
CA GLN A 195 7.36 -9.87 -1.88
C GLN A 195 6.59 -9.15 -2.99
N ALA A 196 5.87 -8.09 -2.66
CA ALA A 196 5.13 -7.28 -3.63
C ALA A 196 6.05 -6.65 -4.67
N ASN A 197 7.19 -6.08 -4.25
CA ASN A 197 8.14 -5.51 -5.19
C ASN A 197 8.84 -6.56 -6.08
N ILE A 198 9.15 -7.75 -5.55
CA ILE A 198 9.72 -8.87 -6.33
C ILE A 198 8.75 -9.28 -7.46
N VAL A 199 7.46 -9.43 -7.15
CA VAL A 199 6.46 -9.78 -8.17
C VAL A 199 6.29 -8.66 -9.20
N ALA A 200 6.27 -7.40 -8.77
CA ALA A 200 6.20 -6.26 -9.67
C ALA A 200 7.41 -6.17 -10.61
N SER A 201 8.62 -6.36 -10.09
CA SER A 201 9.85 -6.43 -10.92
C SER A 201 9.78 -7.59 -11.92
N TYR A 202 9.34 -8.78 -11.50
CA TYR A 202 9.18 -9.92 -12.41
C TYR A 202 8.20 -9.61 -13.55
N ALA A 203 7.03 -9.06 -13.22
CA ALA A 203 6.01 -8.73 -14.22
C ALA A 203 6.53 -7.68 -15.21
N LEU A 204 7.20 -6.65 -14.71
CA LEU A 204 7.78 -5.60 -15.54
C LEU A 204 8.83 -6.19 -16.50
N ILE A 205 9.76 -6.99 -15.99
CA ILE A 205 10.86 -7.55 -16.79
C ILE A 205 10.40 -8.59 -17.81
N PHE A 206 9.48 -9.49 -17.42
CA PHE A 206 9.17 -10.69 -18.21
C PHE A 206 7.80 -10.70 -18.87
N LEU A 207 6.86 -9.88 -18.40
CA LEU A 207 5.51 -9.80 -18.98
C LEU A 207 5.27 -8.49 -19.73
N ARG A 208 5.98 -7.41 -19.36
CA ARG A 208 5.98 -6.10 -20.04
C ARG A 208 7.38 -5.59 -20.39
N PRO A 209 8.19 -6.38 -21.12
CA PRO A 209 9.55 -5.98 -21.49
C PRO A 209 9.58 -4.71 -22.36
N ASP A 210 8.48 -4.38 -23.03
CA ASP A 210 8.28 -3.13 -23.75
C ASP A 210 8.38 -1.90 -22.82
N ILE A 211 7.79 -1.99 -21.62
CA ILE A 211 7.84 -0.95 -20.58
C ILE A 211 9.16 -1.01 -19.79
N PHE A 212 9.75 -2.19 -19.61
CA PHE A 212 10.98 -2.37 -18.83
C PHE A 212 12.17 -1.53 -19.32
N SER A 213 12.20 -1.17 -20.61
CA SER A 213 13.25 -0.30 -21.18
C SER A 213 13.44 1.04 -20.47
N PHE A 214 12.44 1.48 -19.70
CA PHE A 214 12.46 2.72 -18.91
C PHE A 214 12.81 2.51 -17.43
N TYR A 215 12.98 1.26 -17.00
CA TYR A 215 13.29 0.94 -15.61
C TYR A 215 14.74 1.36 -15.27
N PRO A 216 14.95 2.14 -14.20
CA PRO A 216 16.30 2.59 -13.84
C PRO A 216 17.18 1.39 -13.44
N ASN A 217 18.21 1.13 -14.24
CA ASN A 217 19.15 0.01 -14.08
C ASN A 217 19.84 -0.07 -12.70
N GLU A 218 19.90 1.06 -11.97
CA GLU A 218 20.51 1.15 -10.64
C GLU A 218 19.81 0.25 -9.59
N GLN A 219 18.55 -0.11 -9.82
CA GLN A 219 17.77 -0.97 -8.91
C GLN A 219 18.15 -2.46 -9.00
N LEU A 220 18.83 -2.89 -10.07
CA LEU A 220 19.31 -4.26 -10.25
C LEU A 220 20.70 -4.50 -9.62
N ALA A 221 21.35 -3.44 -9.14
CA ALA A 221 22.78 -3.40 -8.89
C ALA A 221 23.17 -3.62 -7.42
N SER A 222 22.77 -4.74 -6.82
CA SER A 222 23.39 -5.22 -5.56
C SER A 222 24.56 -6.16 -5.88
N GLY A 223 25.63 -5.66 -6.50
CA GLY A 223 26.89 -6.40 -6.69
C GLY A 223 26.80 -7.74 -7.46
N MET A 224 25.66 -8.00 -8.11
CA MET A 224 25.35 -9.24 -8.81
C MET A 224 25.30 -8.96 -10.32
N SER A 225 25.71 -9.92 -11.15
CA SER A 225 25.54 -9.79 -12.60
C SER A 225 24.05 -9.85 -12.96
N ASN A 226 23.65 -9.14 -14.02
CA ASN A 226 22.27 -9.13 -14.51
C ASN A 226 21.77 -10.56 -14.79
N GLU A 227 22.60 -11.44 -15.31
CA GLU A 227 22.24 -12.84 -15.58
C GLU A 227 21.85 -13.59 -14.30
N VAL A 228 22.66 -13.45 -13.24
CA VAL A 228 22.38 -14.13 -11.96
C VAL A 228 21.13 -13.51 -11.31
N PHE A 229 20.94 -12.19 -11.40
CA PHE A 229 19.73 -11.54 -10.89
C PHE A 229 18.47 -12.05 -11.59
N LEU A 230 18.46 -12.02 -12.93
CA LEU A 230 17.31 -12.45 -13.73
C LEU A 230 16.99 -13.93 -13.49
N SER A 231 18.02 -14.77 -13.40
CA SER A 231 17.87 -16.19 -13.08
C SER A 231 17.22 -16.40 -11.71
N ARG A 232 17.73 -15.72 -10.67
CA ARG A 232 17.17 -15.82 -9.31
C ARG A 232 15.77 -15.25 -9.21
N LEU A 233 15.48 -14.16 -9.92
CA LEU A 233 14.14 -13.55 -9.94
C LEU A 233 13.12 -14.51 -10.54
N LYS A 234 13.47 -15.15 -11.66
CA LYS A 234 12.64 -16.22 -12.26
C LYS A 234 12.42 -17.34 -11.26
N THR A 235 13.48 -17.89 -10.65
CA THR A 235 13.36 -18.99 -9.68
C THR A 235 12.44 -18.62 -8.52
N VAL A 236 12.68 -17.48 -7.86
CA VAL A 236 11.92 -17.06 -6.68
C VAL A 236 10.42 -16.88 -6.99
N VAL A 237 10.08 -16.26 -8.12
CA VAL A 237 8.68 -16.01 -8.49
C VAL A 237 8.02 -17.24 -9.07
N GLU A 238 8.66 -17.94 -10.01
CA GLU A 238 8.06 -19.08 -10.71
C GLU A 238 7.91 -20.31 -9.81
N ASP A 239 8.78 -20.48 -8.81
CA ASP A 239 8.63 -21.55 -7.81
C ASP A 239 7.40 -21.31 -6.93
N ARG A 240 7.10 -20.04 -6.60
CA ARG A 240 5.89 -19.69 -5.86
C ARG A 240 4.66 -19.69 -6.75
N PHE A 241 4.76 -19.17 -7.96
CA PHE A 241 3.65 -18.94 -8.88
C PHE A 241 3.92 -19.61 -10.23
N PRO A 242 3.64 -20.92 -10.37
CA PRO A 242 3.92 -21.66 -11.61
C PRO A 242 3.22 -21.08 -12.85
N GLN A 243 2.09 -20.40 -12.67
CA GLN A 243 1.39 -19.72 -13.76
C GLN A 243 2.22 -18.57 -14.36
N ALA A 244 3.01 -17.87 -13.54
CA ALA A 244 3.90 -16.80 -14.00
C ALA A 244 4.94 -17.32 -15.02
N ARG A 245 5.43 -18.56 -14.85
CA ARG A 245 6.32 -19.23 -15.81
C ARG A 245 5.64 -19.48 -17.14
N ILE A 246 4.41 -20.00 -17.11
CA ILE A 246 3.63 -20.28 -18.31
C ILE A 246 3.42 -18.99 -19.10
N SER A 247 3.02 -17.92 -18.40
CA SER A 247 2.77 -16.61 -19.01
C SER A 247 4.03 -16.03 -19.64
N ARG A 248 5.18 -16.04 -18.93
CA ARG A 248 6.46 -15.59 -19.51
C ARG A 248 6.83 -16.36 -20.77
N LEU A 249 6.72 -17.69 -20.76
CA LEU A 249 7.06 -18.51 -21.93
C LEU A 249 6.15 -18.21 -23.14
N ASN A 250 4.90 -17.81 -22.90
CA ASN A 250 4.00 -17.36 -23.94
C ASN A 250 4.42 -15.99 -24.49
N THR A 251 4.76 -15.03 -23.62
CA THR A 251 5.28 -13.70 -24.02
C THR A 251 6.55 -13.83 -24.87
N GLU A 252 7.53 -14.61 -24.41
CA GLU A 252 8.79 -14.85 -25.15
C GLU A 252 8.54 -15.53 -26.52
N ARG A 253 7.47 -16.32 -26.65
CA ARG A 253 7.09 -16.94 -27.91
C ARG A 253 6.43 -15.93 -28.85
N SER A 254 5.55 -15.07 -28.35
CA SER A 254 4.91 -14.03 -29.17
C SER A 254 5.91 -13.02 -29.72
N GLU A 255 6.96 -12.68 -28.95
CA GLU A 255 8.01 -11.76 -29.41
C GLU A 255 8.87 -12.33 -30.55
N LYS A 256 9.05 -13.66 -30.57
CA LYS A 256 9.82 -14.35 -31.61
C LYS A 256 8.99 -14.68 -32.85
N ALA A 257 7.67 -14.56 -32.77
CA ALA A 257 6.82 -14.79 -33.91
C ALA A 257 7.07 -13.70 -34.97
N PRO A 258 7.18 -14.06 -36.27
CA PRO A 258 7.26 -13.06 -37.34
C PRO A 258 6.04 -12.15 -37.25
N ALA A 259 6.23 -10.84 -37.43
CA ALA A 259 5.11 -9.93 -37.60
C ALA A 259 4.21 -10.43 -38.76
N PRO A 260 2.88 -10.43 -38.58
CA PRO A 260 1.94 -10.93 -39.58
C PRO A 260 2.00 -10.13 -40.89
#